data_AF-B8KM40-F1
#
_entry.id   AF-B8KM40-F1
#
_cell.length_a   1.000
_cell.length_b   1.000
_cell.length_c   1.000
_cell.angle_alpha   90.00
_cell.angle_beta   90.00
_cell.angle_gamma   90.00
#
_symmetry.space_group_name_H-M   'P 1'
#
loop_
_entity.id
_entity.type
_entity.pdbx_description
1 polymer ?
#
loop_
_entity_poly.entity_id
_entity_poly.type
_entity_poly.pdbx_seq_one_letter_code
_entity_poly.pdbx_strand_id
1 'polypeptide(L)'
;MLNDYDRTIIDPTTVDSLKTIDAVARAAHLWIRSLCLNEVQTEQERYAIASGLVAGLCEHLELNHRIQALVAYVYTLLDNEGKQALAVSRLMLDQSIPQPMRGAYTRGRAEAVGIVEMLRYQDH
;
A
#
# COMPACT_ATOMS: atom_id res chain seq x y z
N MET A 1 -0.18 -47.30 -5.28
CA MET A 1 0.59 -46.71 -6.40
C MET A 1 0.52 -45.20 -6.28
N LEU A 2 1.65 -44.54 -6.56
CA LEU A 2 1.91 -43.12 -6.38
C LEU A 2 0.92 -42.20 -7.13
N ASN A 3 0.69 -41.04 -6.50
CA ASN A 3 0.44 -39.69 -7.01
C ASN A 3 0.13 -39.52 -8.50
N ASP A 4 -0.95 -38.79 -8.77
CA ASP A 4 -0.90 -37.77 -9.82
C ASP A 4 -1.60 -36.48 -9.37
N TYR A 5 -0.75 -35.58 -8.87
CA TYR A 5 -0.82 -34.14 -9.01
C TYR A 5 -2.17 -33.45 -8.83
N ASP A 6 -2.40 -33.08 -7.58
CA ASP A 6 -2.62 -31.69 -7.15
C ASP A 6 -2.00 -30.67 -8.12
N ARG A 7 -2.68 -30.41 -9.24
CA ARG A 7 -2.53 -29.18 -10.01
C ARG A 7 -3.76 -28.36 -9.67
N THR A 8 -3.69 -27.68 -8.54
CA THR A 8 -4.35 -26.39 -8.39
C THR A 8 -4.00 -25.61 -9.66
N ILE A 9 -4.96 -25.52 -10.57
CA ILE A 9 -4.89 -24.62 -11.71
C ILE A 9 -4.89 -23.25 -11.05
N ILE A 10 -3.70 -22.73 -10.77
CA ILE A 10 -3.56 -21.39 -10.25
C ILE A 10 -4.02 -20.51 -11.41
N ASP A 11 -5.20 -19.94 -11.24
CA ASP A 11 -5.78 -19.01 -12.20
C ASP A 11 -4.71 -17.94 -12.47
N PRO A 12 -4.29 -17.71 -13.72
CA PRO A 12 -3.26 -16.71 -14.02
C PRO A 12 -3.61 -15.33 -13.45
N THR A 13 -4.91 -15.01 -13.29
CA THR A 13 -5.36 -13.78 -12.62
C THR A 13 -5.02 -13.73 -11.13
N THR A 14 -4.94 -14.88 -10.45
CA THR A 14 -4.52 -14.98 -9.04
C THR A 14 -3.00 -14.88 -8.86
N VAL A 15 -2.21 -15.35 -9.82
CA VAL A 15 -0.74 -15.18 -9.81
C VAL A 15 -0.38 -13.71 -9.95
N ASP A 16 -1.00 -13.01 -10.89
CA ASP A 16 -0.77 -11.58 -11.09
C ASP A 16 -1.24 -10.75 -9.89
N SER A 17 -2.39 -11.10 -9.31
CA SER A 17 -2.88 -10.45 -8.08
C SER A 17 -1.92 -10.63 -6.89
N LEU A 18 -1.34 -11.82 -6.72
CA LEU A 18 -0.39 -12.09 -5.63
C LEU A 18 0.92 -11.31 -5.81
N LYS A 19 1.42 -11.20 -7.05
CA LYS A 19 2.61 -10.38 -7.35
C LYS A 19 2.36 -8.91 -7.06
N THR A 20 1.20 -8.37 -7.45
CA THR A 20 0.84 -6.98 -7.15
C THR A 20 0.73 -6.74 -5.64
N ILE A 21 0.09 -7.66 -4.90
CA ILE A 21 -0.03 -7.56 -3.44
C ILE A 21 1.35 -7.59 -2.78
N ASP A 22 2.21 -8.50 -3.21
CA ASP A 22 3.58 -8.68 -2.69
C ASP A 22 4.48 -7.46 -3.01
N ALA A 23 4.38 -6.92 -4.22
CA ALA A 23 5.03 -5.67 -4.62
C ALA A 23 4.57 -4.48 -3.77
N VAL A 24 3.25 -4.32 -3.57
CA VAL A 24 2.69 -3.25 -2.74
C VAL A 24 3.08 -3.42 -1.27
N ALA A 25 3.09 -4.66 -0.75
CA ALA A 25 3.51 -4.94 0.61
C ALA A 25 5.01 -4.62 0.83
N ARG A 26 5.87 -4.98 -0.13
CA ARG A 26 7.31 -4.61 -0.10
C ARG A 26 7.51 -3.10 -0.18
N ALA A 27 6.80 -2.42 -1.06
CA ALA A 27 6.83 -0.98 -1.18
C ALA A 27 6.41 -0.28 0.13
N ALA A 28 5.28 -0.70 0.69
CA ALA A 28 4.79 -0.20 1.97
C ALA A 28 5.81 -0.45 3.09
N HIS A 29 6.39 -1.66 3.16
CA HIS A 29 7.40 -1.99 4.15
C HIS A 29 8.67 -1.11 4.04
N LEU A 30 9.19 -0.91 2.83
CA LEU A 30 10.37 -0.07 2.59
C LEU A 30 10.11 1.40 2.94
N TRP A 31 8.93 1.89 2.59
CA TRP A 31 8.54 3.27 2.88
C TRP A 31 8.27 3.48 4.39
N ILE A 32 7.57 2.54 5.06
CA ILE A 32 7.31 2.62 6.51
C ILE A 32 8.64 2.60 7.26
N ARG A 33 9.56 1.73 6.83
CA ARG A 33 10.92 1.70 7.35
C ARG A 33 11.67 3.03 7.12
N SER A 34 11.53 3.64 5.95
CA SER A 34 12.12 4.96 5.66
C SER A 34 11.56 6.06 6.54
N LEU A 35 10.24 6.07 6.80
CA LEU A 35 9.61 7.00 7.74
C LEU A 35 10.06 6.78 9.18
N CYS A 36 10.15 5.53 9.65
CA CYS A 36 10.66 5.21 10.98
C CYS A 36 12.11 5.66 11.18
N LEU A 37 12.91 5.75 10.11
CA LEU A 37 14.28 6.25 10.14
C LEU A 37 14.36 7.78 10.05
N ASN A 38 13.30 8.45 9.62
CA ASN A 38 13.19 9.91 9.51
C ASN A 38 12.32 10.45 10.67
N GLU A 39 12.85 10.37 11.90
CA GLU A 39 12.18 10.60 13.21
C GLU A 39 11.50 11.96 13.45
N VAL A 40 11.37 12.85 12.45
CA VAL A 40 11.00 14.27 12.66
C VAL A 40 9.50 14.57 12.44
N GLN A 41 8.69 13.59 12.04
CA GLN A 41 7.28 13.83 11.66
C GLN A 41 6.30 13.59 12.81
N THR A 42 5.28 14.47 12.91
CA THR A 42 4.16 14.24 13.83
C THR A 42 3.29 13.07 13.37
N GLU A 43 2.53 12.47 14.28
CA GLU A 43 1.61 11.35 13.96
C GLU A 43 0.60 11.72 12.85
N GLN A 44 0.09 12.95 12.88
CA GLN A 44 -0.85 13.46 11.87
C GLN A 44 -0.19 13.63 10.50
N GLU A 45 1.06 14.08 10.46
CA GLU A 45 1.81 14.15 9.21
C GLU A 45 2.10 12.76 8.66
N ARG A 46 2.52 11.80 9.50
CA ARG A 46 2.73 10.41 9.08
C ARG A 46 1.47 9.83 8.46
N TYR A 47 0.32 9.99 9.12
CA TYR A 47 -0.98 9.57 8.60
C TYR A 47 -1.30 10.23 7.25
N ALA A 48 -1.01 11.52 7.09
CA ALA A 48 -1.29 12.22 5.84
C ALA A 48 -0.39 11.72 4.69
N ILE A 49 0.91 11.52 4.93
CA ILE A 49 1.82 10.98 3.90
C ILE A 49 1.44 9.54 3.57
N ALA A 50 1.14 8.72 4.59
CA ALA A 50 0.61 7.36 4.45
C ALA A 50 -0.62 7.30 3.53
N SER A 51 -1.58 8.18 3.79
CA SER A 51 -2.83 8.26 3.03
C SER A 51 -2.56 8.65 1.57
N GLY A 52 -1.64 9.60 1.36
CA GLY A 52 -1.21 10.00 0.02
C GLY A 52 -0.52 8.87 -0.74
N LEU A 53 0.34 8.11 -0.06
CA LEU A 53 1.03 6.97 -0.64
C LEU A 53 0.03 5.89 -1.07
N VAL A 54 -0.87 5.48 -0.18
CA VAL A 54 -1.90 4.47 -0.47
C VAL A 54 -2.76 4.91 -1.65
N ALA A 55 -3.22 6.17 -1.66
CA ALA A 55 -4.02 6.71 -2.76
C ALA A 55 -3.26 6.68 -4.10
N GLY A 56 -2.00 7.14 -4.11
CA GLY A 56 -1.18 7.15 -5.32
C GLY A 56 -0.86 5.75 -5.85
N LEU A 57 -0.57 4.78 -4.96
CA LEU A 57 -0.34 3.39 -5.35
C LEU A 57 -1.59 2.76 -5.96
N CYS A 58 -2.75 3.00 -5.35
CA CYS A 58 -4.03 2.51 -5.85
C CYS A 58 -4.36 3.05 -7.25
N GLU A 59 -4.07 4.32 -7.49
CA GLU A 59 -4.29 4.99 -8.77
C GLU A 59 -3.32 4.49 -9.86
N HIS A 60 -2.02 4.50 -9.59
CA HIS A 60 -1.01 4.19 -10.62
C HIS A 60 -0.85 2.70 -10.94
N LEU A 61 -1.34 1.83 -10.06
CA LEU A 61 -1.44 0.39 -10.30
C LEU A 61 -2.83 -0.03 -10.79
N GLU A 62 -3.74 0.92 -11.01
CA GLU A 62 -5.11 0.66 -11.50
C GLU A 62 -5.85 -0.39 -10.67
N LEU A 63 -5.65 -0.37 -9.34
CA LEU A 63 -6.19 -1.39 -8.45
C LEU A 63 -7.71 -1.24 -8.35
N ASN A 64 -8.45 -2.34 -8.43
CA ASN A 64 -9.88 -2.32 -8.15
C ASN A 64 -10.17 -2.04 -6.66
N HIS A 65 -11.38 -1.55 -6.36
CA HIS A 65 -11.77 -1.14 -5.00
C HIS A 65 -11.53 -2.19 -3.90
N ARG A 66 -11.68 -3.48 -4.22
CA ARG A 66 -11.43 -4.55 -3.25
C ARG A 66 -9.96 -4.64 -2.88
N ILE A 67 -9.08 -4.50 -3.87
CA ILE A 67 -7.63 -4.49 -3.65
C ILE A 67 -7.19 -3.18 -2.97
N GLN A 68 -7.78 -2.04 -3.31
CA GLN A 68 -7.52 -0.76 -2.61
C GLN A 68 -7.79 -0.87 -1.09
N ALA A 69 -8.91 -1.50 -0.71
CA ALA A 69 -9.24 -1.77 0.69
C ALA A 69 -8.21 -2.66 1.40
N LEU A 70 -7.73 -3.69 0.72
CA LEU A 70 -6.69 -4.58 1.26
C LEU A 70 -5.35 -3.86 1.42
N VAL A 71 -4.95 -3.04 0.45
CA VAL A 71 -3.71 -2.25 0.51
C VAL A 71 -3.73 -1.29 1.70
N ALA A 72 -4.81 -0.51 1.84
CA ALA A 72 -4.98 0.41 2.97
C ALA A 72 -4.94 -0.34 4.31
N TYR A 73 -5.58 -1.52 4.39
CA TYR A 73 -5.60 -2.33 5.61
C TYR A 73 -4.23 -2.89 5.98
N VAL A 74 -3.51 -3.50 5.03
CA VAL A 74 -2.14 -4.01 5.25
C VAL A 74 -1.22 -2.90 5.72
N TYR A 75 -1.34 -1.73 5.09
CA TYR A 75 -0.57 -0.56 5.47
C TYR A 75 -0.81 -0.17 6.94
N THR A 76 -2.07 -0.07 7.38
CA THR A 76 -2.39 0.26 8.78
C THR A 76 -1.96 -0.82 9.78
N LEU A 77 -1.94 -2.10 9.39
CA LEU A 77 -1.39 -3.16 10.23
C LEU A 77 0.12 -3.01 10.43
N LEU A 78 0.84 -2.62 9.38
CA LEU A 78 2.28 -2.38 9.43
C LEU A 78 2.65 -1.13 10.25
N ASP A 79 1.78 -0.12 10.28
CA ASP A 79 1.91 1.07 11.13
C ASP A 79 1.51 0.84 12.60
N ASN A 80 1.33 -0.44 12.99
CA ASN A 80 1.02 -0.88 14.35
C ASN A 80 -0.33 -0.36 14.90
N GLU A 81 -1.27 0.01 14.03
CA GLU A 81 -2.64 0.40 14.42
C GLU A 81 -3.47 -0.79 14.95
N GLY A 82 -2.94 -2.01 14.88
CA GLY A 82 -3.42 -3.21 15.57
C GLY A 82 -4.94 -3.40 15.50
N LYS A 83 -5.63 -3.06 16.60
CA LYS A 83 -7.09 -3.22 16.74
C LYS A 83 -7.91 -2.20 15.93
N GLN A 84 -7.32 -1.07 15.56
CA GLN A 84 -7.97 0.03 14.83
C GLN A 84 -7.66 0.03 13.34
N ALA A 85 -6.76 -0.84 12.86
CA ALA A 85 -6.32 -0.91 11.47
C ALA A 85 -7.47 -0.88 10.45
N LEU A 86 -8.56 -1.61 10.70
CA LEU A 86 -9.72 -1.61 9.79
C LEU A 86 -10.46 -0.25 9.76
N ALA A 87 -10.56 0.43 10.90
CA ALA A 87 -11.19 1.75 10.96
C ALA A 87 -10.31 2.81 10.31
N VAL A 88 -9.00 2.81 10.61
CA VAL A 88 -8.02 3.73 10.05
C VAL A 88 -7.92 3.58 8.53
N SER A 89 -7.88 2.34 8.02
CA SER A 89 -7.80 2.10 6.57
C SER A 89 -9.01 2.61 5.80
N ARG A 90 -10.20 2.55 6.39
CA ARG A 90 -11.41 3.17 5.82
C ARG A 90 -11.31 4.69 5.79
N LEU A 91 -10.80 5.31 6.85
CA LEU A 91 -10.58 6.75 6.90
C LEU A 91 -9.55 7.22 5.87
N MET A 92 -8.49 6.45 5.64
CA MET A 92 -7.49 6.75 4.60
C MET A 92 -8.12 6.76 3.21
N LEU A 93 -9.01 5.81 2.92
CA LEU A 93 -9.69 5.69 1.62
C LEU A 93 -10.79 6.74 1.42
N ASP A 94 -11.36 7.26 2.50
CA ASP A 94 -12.33 8.37 2.44
C ASP A 94 -11.65 9.72 2.08
N GLN A 95 -10.32 9.78 2.07
CA GLN A 95 -9.52 10.93 1.63
C GLN A 95 -9.83 12.26 2.34
N SER A 96 -10.43 12.20 3.52
CA SER A 96 -10.73 13.36 4.36
C SER A 96 -9.47 13.89 5.04
N ILE A 97 -8.56 14.50 4.27
CA ILE A 97 -7.30 15.07 4.77
C ILE A 97 -7.49 16.55 5.13
N PRO A 98 -7.19 16.97 6.37
CA PRO A 98 -7.23 18.37 6.78
C PRO A 98 -6.35 19.26 5.90
N GLN A 99 -6.78 20.49 5.63
CA GLN A 99 -6.04 21.47 4.81
C GLN A 99 -4.55 21.61 5.20
N PRO A 100 -4.18 21.76 6.50
CA PRO A 100 -2.78 21.87 6.91
C PRO A 100 -1.92 20.66 6.51
N MET A 101 -2.55 19.49 6.36
CA MET A 101 -1.88 18.22 6.09
C MET A 101 -1.81 17.88 4.59
N ARG A 102 -2.38 18.72 3.71
CA ARG A 102 -2.35 18.46 2.26
C ARG A 102 -0.96 18.41 1.68
N GLY A 103 -0.02 19.20 2.21
CA GLY A 103 1.39 19.15 1.78
C GLY A 103 2.01 17.78 2.03
N ALA A 104 1.78 17.22 3.22
CA ALA A 104 2.19 15.86 3.58
C ALA A 104 1.53 14.80 2.69
N TYR A 105 0.23 14.91 2.44
CA TYR A 105 -0.49 14.02 1.52
C TYR A 105 0.06 14.05 0.08
N THR A 106 0.34 15.23 -0.47
CA THR A 106 0.91 15.36 -1.81
C THR A 106 2.31 14.75 -1.89
N ARG A 107 3.14 14.87 -0.85
CA ARG A 107 4.43 14.16 -0.79
C ARG A 107 4.24 12.65 -0.85
N GLY A 108 3.27 12.11 -0.11
CA GLY A 108 2.95 10.68 -0.16
C GLY A 108 2.57 10.21 -1.55
N ARG A 109 1.74 10.99 -2.26
CA ARG A 109 1.39 10.69 -3.66
C ARG A 109 2.59 10.70 -4.59
N ALA A 110 3.51 11.66 -4.43
CA ALA A 110 4.72 11.73 -5.24
C ALA A 110 5.64 10.52 -5.01
N GLU A 111 5.80 10.06 -3.77
CA GLU A 111 6.56 8.84 -3.45
C GLU A 111 5.95 7.60 -4.12
N ALA A 112 4.61 7.51 -4.17
CA ALA A 112 3.93 6.39 -4.84
C ALA A 112 4.28 6.30 -6.33
N VAL A 113 4.44 7.43 -7.02
CA VAL A 113 4.90 7.45 -8.42
C VAL A 113 6.26 6.79 -8.56
N GLY A 114 7.23 7.23 -7.76
CA GLY A 114 8.60 6.69 -7.81
C GLY A 114 8.65 5.20 -7.49
N ILE A 115 7.84 4.73 -6.55
CA ILE A 115 7.72 3.30 -6.23
C ILE A 115 7.14 2.52 -7.42
N VAL A 116 6.08 3.00 -8.06
CA VAL A 116 5.47 2.30 -9.20
C VAL A 116 6.44 2.24 -10.38
N GLU A 117 7.21 3.29 -10.62
CA GLU A 117 8.28 3.29 -11.62
C GLU A 117 9.35 2.23 -11.31
N MET A 118 9.81 2.15 -10.06
CA MET A 118 10.77 1.12 -9.63
C MET A 118 10.22 -0.30 -9.80
N LEU A 119 8.96 -0.54 -9.44
CA LEU A 119 8.32 -1.84 -9.59
C LEU A 119 8.24 -2.26 -11.06
N ARG A 120 7.83 -1.34 -11.95
CA ARG A 120 7.78 -1.61 -13.40
C ARG A 120 9.16 -1.93 -13.98
N TYR A 121 10.21 -1.35 -13.44
CA TYR A 121 11.58 -1.62 -13.88
C TYR A 121 12.09 -3.00 -13.43
N GLN A 122 11.56 -3.56 -12.35
CA GLN A 122 11.95 -4.89 -11.85
C GLN A 122 11.26 -6.06 -12.55
N ASP A 123 10.16 -5.78 -13.27
CA ASP A 123 9.41 -6.77 -14.07
C ASP A 123 9.94 -6.90 -15.53
N HIS A 124 11.04 -6.22 -15.87
CA HIS A 124 11.76 -6.29 -17.16
C HIS A 124 13.12 -6.97 -17.00
#